data_AF-A0A6A4ZRG8-F1
#
_entry.id   AF-A0A6A4ZRG8-F1
#
_cell.length_a   1.000
_cell.length_b   1.000
_cell.length_c   1.000
_cell.angle_alpha   90.00
_cell.angle_beta   90.00
_cell.angle_gamma   90.00
#
_symmetry.space_group_name_H-M   'P 1'
#
loop_
_entity.id
_entity.type
_entity.pdbx_description
1 polymer ?
#
loop_
_entity_poly.entity_id
_entity_poly.type
_entity_poly.pdbx_seq_one_letter_code
_entity_poly.pdbx_strand_id
1 'polypeptide(L)'
;FDAKFEYAIMGHSGDAAAIPFVEFGQPPHTKKDRLKILQKMVAHSQYCSSGDHTVEAIEEGIERAKSASHGDAMVFVVSDANLKRYGIKPQDMARALTREPTVAAHAIFIASLADEAREVMTHLPQGKGHVCLNTADLPHVFQKIFKASVTQ
;
A
#
# COMPACT_ATOMS: atom_id res chain seq x y z
N PHE A 1 -18.72 6.84 11.56
CA PHE A 1 -17.38 6.43 11.11
C PHE A 1 -16.54 7.60 10.57
N ASP A 2 -17.12 8.79 10.36
CA ASP A 2 -16.49 9.94 9.65
C ASP A 2 -15.48 10.80 10.45
N ALA A 3 -14.82 10.30 11.49
CA ALA A 3 -13.83 11.11 12.22
C ALA A 3 -12.73 10.30 12.93
N LYS A 4 -12.42 9.07 12.48
CA LYS A 4 -11.46 8.23 13.23
C LYS A 4 -10.08 8.08 12.60
N PHE A 5 -9.93 8.34 11.31
CA PHE A 5 -8.65 8.18 10.61
C PHE A 5 -8.43 9.29 9.59
N GLU A 6 -7.26 9.90 9.64
CA GLU A 6 -6.72 10.69 8.55
C GLU A 6 -6.00 9.74 7.58
N TYR A 7 -6.15 9.94 6.27
CA TYR A 7 -5.54 9.04 5.28
C TYR A 7 -5.14 9.77 4.02
N ALA A 8 -4.15 9.19 3.35
CA ALA A 8 -3.74 9.52 1.99
C ALA A 8 -3.77 8.25 1.13
N ILE A 9 -3.89 8.41 -0.18
CA ILE A 9 -3.76 7.33 -1.15
C ILE A 9 -2.75 7.77 -2.20
N MET A 10 -1.66 7.00 -2.31
CA MET A 10 -0.56 7.25 -3.23
C MET A 10 -0.44 6.07 -4.19
N GLY A 11 -0.15 6.36 -5.46
CA GLY A 11 0.31 5.37 -6.42
C GLY A 11 1.81 5.46 -6.64
N HIS A 12 2.35 4.45 -7.30
CA HIS A 12 3.66 4.49 -7.92
C HIS A 12 3.59 3.83 -9.30
N SER A 13 4.57 4.14 -10.14
CA SER A 13 4.75 3.52 -11.46
C SER A 13 6.18 3.78 -11.94
N GLY A 14 6.50 3.50 -13.21
CA GLY A 14 7.78 3.90 -13.79
C GLY A 14 8.01 5.42 -13.82
N ASP A 15 6.98 6.25 -13.61
CA ASP A 15 7.13 7.71 -13.62
C ASP A 15 7.63 8.28 -12.28
N ALA A 16 7.13 7.75 -11.15
CA ALA A 16 7.46 8.25 -9.81
C ALA A 16 7.08 7.25 -8.69
N ALA A 17 7.73 7.41 -7.54
CA ALA A 17 7.47 6.65 -6.32
C ALA A 17 6.24 7.13 -5.53
N ALA A 18 5.86 8.41 -5.63
CA ALA A 18 4.68 8.96 -4.95
C ALA A 18 3.82 9.83 -5.88
N ILE A 19 2.71 9.25 -6.30
CA ILE A 19 1.75 9.87 -7.20
C ILE A 19 0.45 10.10 -6.41
N PRO A 20 0.10 11.34 -6.08
CA PRO A 20 -0.99 11.61 -5.16
C PRO A 20 -2.36 11.35 -5.80
N PHE A 21 -3.16 10.48 -5.18
CA PHE A 21 -4.58 10.31 -5.51
C PHE A 21 -5.49 10.94 -4.47
N VAL A 22 -5.12 10.83 -3.19
CA VAL A 22 -5.76 11.50 -2.05
C VAL A 22 -4.67 12.00 -1.11
N GLU A 23 -4.74 13.26 -0.71
CA GLU A 23 -3.81 13.85 0.24
C GLU A 23 -4.36 13.81 1.66
N PHE A 24 -3.46 13.81 2.64
CA PHE A 24 -3.83 14.01 4.05
C PHE A 24 -4.62 15.32 4.20
N GLY A 25 -5.59 15.33 5.11
CA GLY A 25 -6.56 16.42 5.27
C GLY A 25 -7.53 16.66 4.09
N GLN A 26 -7.46 15.88 3.00
CA GLN A 26 -8.28 16.10 1.79
C GLN A 26 -9.05 14.84 1.32
N PRO A 27 -9.83 14.17 2.19
CA PRO A 27 -10.59 12.99 1.79
C PRO A 27 -11.76 13.34 0.84
N PRO A 28 -12.09 12.51 -0.16
CA PRO A 28 -13.25 12.74 -1.03
C PRO A 28 -14.59 12.64 -0.28
N HIS A 29 -15.35 13.74 -0.28
CA HIS A 29 -16.63 13.81 0.44
C HIS A 29 -17.81 13.22 -0.34
N THR A 30 -17.83 13.37 -1.66
CA THR A 30 -18.97 12.93 -2.49
C THR A 30 -18.67 11.68 -3.32
N LYS A 31 -19.71 11.00 -3.80
CA LYS A 31 -19.58 9.91 -4.78
C LYS A 31 -18.87 10.38 -6.07
N LYS A 32 -19.11 11.64 -6.46
CA LYS A 32 -18.47 12.25 -7.64
C LYS A 32 -16.96 12.42 -7.42
N ASP A 33 -16.53 12.84 -6.24
CA ASP A 33 -15.11 12.98 -5.92
C ASP A 33 -14.40 11.62 -5.89
N ARG A 34 -15.04 10.61 -5.28
CA ARG A 34 -14.54 9.23 -5.31
C ARG A 34 -14.40 8.69 -6.73
N LEU A 35 -15.39 8.93 -7.59
CA LEU A 35 -15.32 8.53 -9.00
C LEU A 35 -14.16 9.21 -9.73
N LYS A 36 -13.93 10.51 -9.50
CA LYS A 36 -12.80 11.24 -10.10
C LYS A 36 -11.45 10.64 -9.69
N ILE A 37 -11.30 10.24 -8.42
CA ILE A 37 -10.08 9.57 -7.94
C ILE A 37 -9.87 8.25 -8.67
N LEU A 38 -10.91 7.42 -8.80
CA LEU A 38 -10.82 6.15 -9.53
C LEU A 38 -10.47 6.38 -11.00
N GLN A 39 -11.07 7.38 -11.65
CA GLN A 39 -10.73 7.76 -13.02
C GLN A 39 -9.27 8.20 -13.14
N LYS A 40 -8.74 8.95 -12.17
CA LYS A 40 -7.33 9.34 -12.11
C LYS A 40 -6.42 8.12 -11.96
N MET A 41 -6.77 7.16 -11.11
CA MET A 41 -6.02 5.90 -10.96
C MET A 41 -6.01 5.10 -12.25
N VAL A 42 -7.16 4.92 -12.91
CA VAL A 42 -7.26 4.21 -14.19
C VAL A 42 -6.45 4.91 -15.27
N ALA A 43 -6.61 6.22 -15.42
CA ALA A 43 -5.82 7.00 -16.39
C ALA A 43 -4.33 6.87 -16.11
N HIS A 44 -3.90 6.95 -14.85
CA HIS A 44 -2.50 6.79 -14.50
C HIS A 44 -1.95 5.42 -14.92
N SER A 45 -2.66 4.33 -14.60
CA SER A 45 -2.24 2.97 -14.99
C SER A 45 -2.18 2.74 -16.50
N GLN A 46 -2.89 3.54 -17.30
CA GLN A 46 -2.92 3.42 -18.76
C GLN A 46 -1.79 4.19 -19.45
N TYR A 47 -1.32 5.29 -18.86
CA TYR A 47 -0.39 6.22 -19.51
C TYR A 47 0.97 6.34 -18.82
N CYS A 48 1.19 5.64 -17.71
CA CYS A 48 2.48 5.70 -17.02
C CYS A 48 3.60 5.00 -17.79
N SER A 49 4.84 5.44 -17.58
CA SER A 49 6.01 4.75 -18.12
C SER A 49 6.16 3.35 -17.54
N SER A 50 6.73 2.44 -18.33
CA SER A 50 7.15 1.13 -17.81
C SER A 50 8.30 1.31 -16.82
N GLY A 51 8.24 0.57 -15.72
CA GLY A 51 9.23 0.65 -14.64
C GLY A 51 8.51 0.42 -13.33
N ASP A 52 9.27 0.42 -12.24
CA ASP A 52 8.72 0.20 -10.92
C ASP A 52 9.54 0.95 -9.88
N HIS A 53 8.84 1.53 -8.91
CA HIS A 53 9.38 2.26 -7.76
C HIS A 53 8.77 1.72 -6.46
N THR A 54 8.44 0.42 -6.39
CA THR A 54 7.73 -0.19 -5.25
C THR A 54 8.48 0.04 -3.96
N VAL A 55 9.80 -0.18 -3.94
CA VAL A 55 10.61 -0.06 -2.71
C VAL A 55 10.63 1.39 -2.26
N GLU A 56 10.92 2.31 -3.18
CA GLU A 56 10.91 3.75 -2.94
C GLU A 56 9.53 4.24 -2.49
N ALA A 57 8.45 3.75 -3.09
CA ALA A 57 7.07 4.09 -2.73
C ALA A 57 6.70 3.64 -1.31
N ILE A 58 7.21 2.48 -0.88
CA ILE A 58 7.04 2.01 0.50
C ILE A 58 7.77 2.93 1.46
N GLU A 59 9.02 3.26 1.15
CA GLU A 59 9.84 4.16 1.99
C GLU A 59 9.23 5.56 2.08
N GLU A 60 8.81 6.15 0.96
CA GLU A 60 8.13 7.44 0.94
C GLU A 60 6.78 7.39 1.67
N GLY A 61 5.99 6.32 1.49
CA GLY A 61 4.74 6.12 2.22
C GLY A 61 4.93 6.09 3.73
N ILE A 62 6.00 5.42 4.20
CA ILE A 62 6.38 5.37 5.61
C ILE A 62 6.78 6.75 6.13
N GLU A 63 7.65 7.47 5.43
CA GLU A 63 8.09 8.81 5.85
C GLU A 63 6.93 9.80 5.90
N ARG A 64 6.00 9.74 4.94
CA ARG A 64 4.80 10.58 4.93
C ARG A 64 3.87 10.25 6.09
N ALA A 65 3.62 8.96 6.34
CA ALA A 65 2.78 8.53 7.46
C ALA A 65 3.39 8.95 8.81
N LYS A 66 4.70 8.78 8.98
CA LYS A 66 5.45 9.24 10.16
C LYS A 66 5.33 10.75 10.35
N SER A 67 5.49 11.52 9.28
CA SER A 67 5.47 13.00 9.33
C SER A 67 4.07 13.58 9.58
N ALA A 68 3.03 12.91 9.10
CA ALA A 68 1.64 13.33 9.30
C ALA A 68 1.07 12.88 10.66
N SER A 69 1.65 11.85 11.28
CA SER A 69 1.09 11.26 12.49
C SER A 69 1.44 12.04 13.77
N HIS A 70 0.44 12.17 14.64
CA HIS A 70 0.60 12.61 16.03
C HIS A 70 0.45 11.42 17.02
N GLY A 71 0.43 10.18 16.51
CA GLY A 71 0.20 8.94 17.26
C GLY A 71 0.51 7.70 16.40
N ASP A 72 -0.38 6.71 16.40
CA ASP A 72 -0.19 5.47 15.63
C ASP A 72 -0.29 5.72 14.11
N ALA A 73 0.70 5.23 13.37
CA ALA A 73 0.75 5.33 11.92
C ALA A 73 0.75 3.96 11.27
N MET A 74 0.00 3.80 10.17
CA MET A 74 -0.05 2.56 9.39
C MET A 74 0.15 2.85 7.91
N VAL A 75 0.82 1.93 7.21
CA VAL A 75 0.98 1.95 5.76
C VAL A 75 0.51 0.62 5.18
N PHE A 76 -0.31 0.70 4.14
CA PHE A 76 -0.79 -0.48 3.42
C PHE A 76 -0.32 -0.41 1.97
N VAL A 77 0.48 -1.39 1.57
CA VAL A 77 0.96 -1.58 0.21
C VAL A 77 0.03 -2.56 -0.47
N VAL A 78 -0.65 -2.15 -1.53
CA VAL A 78 -1.52 -3.04 -2.32
C VAL A 78 -0.81 -3.34 -3.63
N SER A 79 -0.52 -4.62 -3.89
CA SER A 79 0.31 -5.03 -5.04
C SER A 79 -0.29 -6.26 -5.74
N ASP A 80 -0.05 -6.41 -7.04
CA ASP A 80 -0.33 -7.63 -7.81
C ASP A 80 0.75 -8.72 -7.64
N ALA A 81 1.74 -8.45 -6.77
CA ALA A 81 2.88 -9.28 -6.45
C ALA A 81 3.87 -9.51 -7.59
N ASN A 82 3.88 -8.69 -8.64
CA ASN A 82 4.72 -8.89 -9.82
C ASN A 82 6.16 -8.32 -9.66
N LEU A 83 6.80 -8.60 -8.53
CA LEU A 83 8.09 -8.00 -8.12
C LEU A 83 9.27 -8.49 -8.98
N LYS A 84 9.29 -9.79 -9.30
CA LYS A 84 10.36 -10.45 -10.07
C LYS A 84 10.53 -9.84 -11.45
N ARG A 85 9.42 -9.44 -12.10
CA ARG A 85 9.45 -8.81 -13.42
C ARG A 85 10.25 -7.52 -13.44
N TYR A 86 10.32 -6.82 -12.30
CA TYR A 86 11.06 -5.58 -12.13
C TYR A 86 12.39 -5.77 -11.40
N GLY A 87 12.81 -7.02 -11.15
CA GLY A 87 14.08 -7.31 -10.47
C GLY A 87 14.08 -6.99 -8.98
N ILE A 88 12.90 -6.82 -8.38
CA ILE A 88 12.75 -6.45 -6.97
C ILE A 88 12.85 -7.71 -6.12
N LYS A 89 13.83 -7.73 -5.22
CA LYS A 89 14.01 -8.86 -4.31
C LYS A 89 13.00 -8.76 -3.16
N PRO A 90 12.35 -9.87 -2.75
CA PRO A 90 11.45 -9.86 -1.60
C PRO A 90 12.08 -9.29 -0.32
N GLN A 91 13.40 -9.47 -0.14
CA GLN A 91 14.16 -8.92 0.98
C GLN A 91 14.24 -7.40 0.97
N ASP A 92 14.24 -6.76 -0.19
CA ASP A 92 14.24 -5.30 -0.30
C ASP A 92 12.89 -4.73 0.13
N MET A 93 11.78 -5.36 -0.30
CA MET A 93 10.44 -5.04 0.23
C MET A 93 10.34 -5.29 1.73
N ALA A 94 10.87 -6.42 2.23
CA ALA A 94 10.88 -6.72 3.66
C ALA A 94 11.60 -5.62 4.46
N ARG A 95 12.78 -5.20 4.00
CA ARG A 95 13.57 -4.12 4.61
C ARG A 95 12.80 -2.79 4.60
N ALA A 96 12.16 -2.45 3.48
CA ALA A 96 11.36 -1.23 3.38
C ALA A 96 10.17 -1.25 4.35
N LEU A 97 9.43 -2.35 4.44
CA LEU A 97 8.28 -2.51 5.36
C LEU A 97 8.66 -2.49 6.85
N THR A 98 9.94 -2.63 7.20
CA THR A 98 10.44 -2.56 8.58
C THR A 98 11.35 -1.37 8.84
N ARG A 99 11.43 -0.42 7.90
CA ARG A 99 12.39 0.68 7.97
C ARG A 99 12.14 1.62 9.16
N GLU A 100 10.88 1.82 9.53
CA GLU A 100 10.48 2.65 10.68
C GLU A 100 9.67 1.83 11.69
N PRO A 101 10.23 1.52 12.88
CA PRO A 101 9.52 0.78 13.93
C PRO A 101 8.23 1.44 14.42
N THR A 102 8.11 2.77 14.35
CA THR A 102 6.89 3.48 14.79
C THR A 102 5.75 3.47 13.77
N VAL A 103 5.99 2.95 12.56
CA VAL A 103 4.97 2.85 11.50
C VAL A 103 4.67 1.38 11.21
N ALA A 104 3.42 0.97 11.44
CA ALA A 104 2.96 -0.37 11.11
C ALA A 104 2.70 -0.49 9.60
N ALA A 105 3.72 -0.89 8.84
CA ALA A 105 3.61 -1.15 7.41
C ALA A 105 3.30 -2.62 7.10
N HIS A 106 2.35 -2.84 6.18
CA HIS A 106 1.85 -4.14 5.73
C HIS A 106 1.70 -4.18 4.20
N ALA A 107 1.99 -5.33 3.58
CA ALA A 107 1.74 -5.60 2.17
C ALA A 107 0.55 -6.55 1.98
N ILE A 108 -0.35 -6.20 1.07
CA ILE A 108 -1.52 -6.98 0.67
C ILE A 108 -1.40 -7.29 -0.82
N PHE A 109 -1.22 -8.56 -1.14
CA PHE A 109 -1.13 -9.05 -2.51
C PHE A 109 -2.52 -9.45 -3.02
N ILE A 110 -3.03 -8.73 -4.02
CA ILE A 110 -4.39 -8.92 -4.57
C ILE A 110 -4.44 -9.80 -5.82
N ALA A 111 -3.26 -10.06 -6.40
CA ALA A 111 -3.06 -11.02 -7.47
C ALA A 111 -1.77 -11.79 -7.19
N SER A 112 -1.56 -12.87 -7.95
CA SER A 112 -0.32 -13.63 -7.91
C SER A 112 -0.14 -14.32 -9.24
N LEU A 113 0.93 -13.98 -9.96
CA LEU A 113 1.38 -14.77 -11.10
C LEU A 113 2.23 -15.94 -10.58
N ALA A 114 1.93 -17.17 -10.99
CA ALA A 114 2.72 -18.36 -10.65
C ALA A 114 3.12 -18.48 -9.16
N ASP A 115 2.18 -18.22 -8.24
CA ASP A 115 2.40 -18.27 -6.78
C ASP A 115 3.44 -17.29 -6.20
N GLU A 116 3.87 -16.29 -6.96
CA GLU A 116 4.86 -15.28 -6.52
C GLU A 116 4.48 -14.61 -5.19
N ALA A 117 3.20 -14.30 -4.95
CA ALA A 117 2.76 -13.70 -3.69
C ALA A 117 3.10 -14.57 -2.47
N ARG A 118 3.01 -15.90 -2.59
CA ARG A 118 3.36 -16.83 -1.50
C ARG A 118 4.86 -16.88 -1.28
N GLU A 119 5.66 -16.80 -2.33
CA GLU A 119 7.13 -16.75 -2.23
C GLU A 119 7.61 -15.43 -1.62
N VAL A 120 7.00 -14.31 -1.99
CA VAL A 120 7.32 -13.01 -1.35
C VAL A 120 7.01 -13.10 0.14
N MET A 121 5.86 -13.68 0.52
CA MET A 121 5.48 -13.85 1.92
C MET A 121 6.49 -14.65 2.76
N THR A 122 7.24 -15.61 2.21
CA THR A 122 8.24 -16.35 2.99
C THR A 122 9.43 -15.50 3.43
N HIS A 123 9.60 -14.33 2.82
CA HIS A 123 10.68 -13.39 3.11
C HIS A 123 10.21 -12.20 3.96
N LEU A 124 8.90 -11.96 4.02
CA LEU A 124 8.34 -10.88 4.83
C LEU A 124 8.30 -11.28 6.31
N PRO A 125 8.52 -10.33 7.23
CA PRO A 125 8.32 -10.58 8.65
C PRO A 125 6.90 -11.05 8.95
N GLN A 126 6.75 -11.86 10.00
CA GLN A 126 5.47 -12.42 10.39
C GLN A 126 4.43 -11.31 10.59
N GLY A 127 3.27 -11.45 9.94
CA GLY A 127 2.16 -10.50 10.03
C GLY A 127 2.29 -9.24 9.16
N LYS A 128 3.39 -9.05 8.42
CA LYS A 128 3.55 -7.92 7.47
C LYS A 128 3.11 -8.23 6.04
N GLY A 129 2.88 -9.50 5.70
CA GLY A 129 2.41 -9.93 4.39
C GLY A 129 1.02 -10.57 4.45
N HIS A 130 0.17 -10.27 3.47
CA HIS A 130 -1.18 -10.80 3.34
C HIS A 130 -1.50 -11.12 1.88
N VAL A 131 -2.26 -12.18 1.63
CA VAL A 131 -2.77 -12.52 0.28
C VAL A 131 -4.28 -12.43 0.27
N CYS A 132 -4.84 -11.75 -0.72
CA CYS A 132 -6.25 -11.46 -0.88
C CYS A 132 -6.67 -11.58 -2.36
N LEU A 133 -6.77 -12.81 -2.88
CA LEU A 133 -7.06 -13.07 -4.29
C LEU A 133 -8.52 -12.76 -4.70
N ASN A 134 -9.42 -12.63 -3.72
CA ASN A 134 -10.77 -12.13 -3.93
C ASN A 134 -10.84 -10.69 -3.40
N THR A 135 -10.94 -9.71 -4.31
CA THR A 135 -10.95 -8.29 -3.93
C THR A 135 -12.18 -7.87 -3.12
N ALA A 136 -13.26 -8.66 -3.15
CA ALA A 136 -14.41 -8.45 -2.27
C ALA A 136 -14.08 -8.67 -0.78
N ASP A 137 -13.02 -9.43 -0.49
CA ASP A 137 -12.58 -9.70 0.88
C ASP A 137 -11.61 -8.62 1.41
N LEU A 138 -11.14 -7.72 0.55
CA LEU A 138 -10.17 -6.69 0.91
C LEU A 138 -10.59 -5.86 2.13
N PRO A 139 -11.86 -5.40 2.26
CA PRO A 139 -12.30 -4.71 3.48
C PRO A 139 -12.14 -5.55 4.76
N HIS A 140 -12.35 -6.86 4.69
CA HIS A 140 -12.15 -7.78 5.82
C HIS A 140 -10.67 -7.93 6.18
N VAL A 141 -9.77 -7.97 5.18
CA VAL A 141 -8.32 -7.99 5.39
C VAL A 141 -7.86 -6.73 6.13
N PHE A 142 -8.26 -5.54 5.67
CA PHE A 142 -7.97 -4.29 6.36
C PHE A 142 -8.47 -4.32 7.81
N GLN A 143 -9.74 -4.71 8.05
CA GLN A 143 -10.30 -4.79 9.40
C GLN A 143 -9.51 -5.74 10.32
N LYS A 144 -9.06 -6.88 9.79
CA LYS A 144 -8.24 -7.84 10.54
C LYS A 144 -6.89 -7.23 10.94
N ILE A 145 -6.23 -6.53 10.02
CA ILE A 145 -4.95 -5.88 10.28
C ILE A 145 -5.12 -4.75 11.31
N PHE A 146 -6.12 -3.86 11.14
CA PHE A 146 -6.40 -2.80 12.11
C PHE A 146 -6.64 -3.32 13.53
N LYS A 147 -7.42 -4.41 13.69
CA LYS A 147 -7.67 -5.01 15.00
C LYS A 147 -6.40 -5.57 15.63
N ALA A 148 -5.51 -6.17 14.84
CA ALA A 148 -4.26 -6.71 15.33
C ALA A 148 -3.28 -5.62 15.80
N SER A 149 -3.24 -4.49 15.09
CA SER A 149 -2.33 -3.37 15.40
C SER A 149 -2.80 -2.52 16.59
N VAL A 150 -4.11 -2.40 16.83
CA VAL A 150 -4.67 -1.64 17.98
C VAL A 150 -4.56 -2.40 19.31
N THR A 151 -4.21 -3.69 19.28
CA THR A 151 -4.10 -4.54 20.48
C THR A 151 -2.65 -4.70 20.97
N GLN A 152 -1.71 -3.89 20.47
CA GLN A 152 -0.31 -3.86 20.90
C GLN A 152 0.03 -2.55 21.62
#